data_AF-A0A9Q0DHW6-F1
#
_entry.id   AF-A0A9Q0DHW6-F1
#
_cell.length_a   1.000
_cell.length_b   1.000
_cell.length_c   1.000
_cell.angle_alpha   90.00
_cell.angle_beta   90.00
_cell.angle_gamma   90.00
#
_symmetry.space_group_name_H-M   'P 1'
#
loop_
_entity.id
_entity.type
_entity.pdbx_description
1 polymer ?
#
loop_
_entity_poly.entity_id
_entity_poly.type
_entity_poly.pdbx_seq_one_letter_code
_entity_poly.pdbx_strand_id
1 'polypeptide(L)'
;MRASAAYVAAVLSVLLGPPGALGFAILPGDSLNHQEITEEALFSATILACRSLAQSAGTGFNFPVQGVAVACSSTESTKSFRKAMKFVVVNNVRVDVSHPFNGSFHFDDELFLGGRMIIATGLSAVKASNRQGNFEAGREILGEILHPLQVQPPPPYPAGSIWVN
;
A
#
# COMPACT_ATOMS: atom_id res chain seq x y z
N MET A 1 31.18 -25.67 -28.26
CA MET A 1 31.61 -24.44 -27.56
C MET A 1 32.03 -24.84 -26.16
N ARG A 2 33.30 -24.67 -25.77
CA ARG A 2 33.78 -25.06 -24.44
C ARG A 2 33.74 -23.81 -23.55
N ALA A 3 32.83 -23.79 -22.58
CA ALA A 3 32.86 -22.73 -21.57
C ALA A 3 34.17 -22.85 -20.78
N SER A 4 34.90 -21.76 -20.65
CA SER A 4 36.15 -21.72 -19.89
C SER A 4 35.88 -22.05 -18.43
N ALA A 5 36.78 -22.79 -17.77
CA ALA A 5 36.65 -23.14 -16.35
C ALA A 5 36.50 -21.88 -15.46
N ALA A 6 37.11 -20.76 -15.87
CA ALA A 6 36.96 -19.47 -15.20
C ALA A 6 35.53 -18.91 -15.33
N TYR A 7 34.87 -19.13 -16.46
CA TYR A 7 33.48 -18.71 -16.68
C TYR A 7 32.51 -19.53 -15.83
N VAL A 8 32.73 -20.85 -15.76
CA VAL A 8 31.93 -21.75 -14.91
C VAL A 8 32.13 -21.39 -13.44
N ALA A 9 33.36 -21.14 -13.00
CA ALA A 9 33.66 -20.74 -11.62
C ALA A 9 33.02 -19.38 -11.26
N ALA A 10 33.09 -18.39 -12.15
CA ALA A 10 32.48 -17.08 -11.92
C ALA A 10 30.95 -17.16 -11.81
N VAL A 11 30.30 -17.95 -12.67
CA VAL A 11 28.84 -18.17 -12.59
C VAL A 11 28.47 -18.91 -11.31
N LEU A 12 29.28 -19.89 -10.89
CA LEU A 12 29.04 -20.63 -9.65
C LEU A 12 29.21 -19.75 -8.41
N SER A 13 30.19 -18.85 -8.39
CA SER A 13 30.39 -17.89 -7.29
C SER A 13 29.27 -16.86 -7.18
N VAL A 14 28.61 -16.49 -8.28
CA VAL A 14 27.42 -15.63 -8.27
C VAL A 14 26.19 -16.38 -7.75
N LEU A 15 26.06 -17.67 -8.07
CA LEU A 15 24.95 -18.52 -7.61
C LEU A 15 25.09 -19.00 -6.15
N LEU A 16 26.32 -19.18 -5.67
CA LEU A 16 26.65 -19.62 -4.31
C LEU A 16 26.98 -18.48 -3.36
N GLY A 17 27.08 -17.25 -3.87
CA GLY A 17 27.13 -16.06 -3.02
C GLY A 17 25.85 -16.02 -2.19
N PRO A 18 25.92 -15.73 -0.87
CA PRO A 18 24.72 -15.61 -0.07
C PRO A 18 23.82 -14.57 -0.77
N PRO A 19 22.55 -14.89 -1.06
CA PRO A 19 21.62 -13.83 -1.42
C PRO A 19 21.69 -12.87 -0.25
N GLY A 20 22.21 -11.67 -0.50
CA GLY A 20 22.05 -10.55 0.40
C GLY A 20 20.58 -10.18 0.40
N ALA A 21 19.73 -11.06 0.93
CA ALA A 21 18.45 -10.69 1.47
C ALA A 21 18.81 -9.78 2.63
N LEU A 22 18.80 -8.47 2.36
CA LEU A 22 18.73 -7.45 3.39
C LEU A 22 17.40 -7.70 4.10
N GLY A 23 17.42 -8.64 5.05
CA GLY A 23 16.30 -8.85 5.95
C GLY A 23 16.11 -7.57 6.74
N PHE A 24 14.91 -7.01 6.69
CA PHE A 24 14.57 -5.89 7.56
C PHE A 24 14.65 -6.38 9.01
N ALA A 25 15.51 -5.75 9.81
CA ALA A 25 15.57 -6.00 11.24
C ALA A 25 14.25 -5.51 11.88
N ILE A 26 13.50 -6.43 12.53
CA ILE A 26 12.29 -6.11 13.30
C ILE A 26 12.71 -5.57 14.67
N LEU A 27 13.34 -4.39 14.69
CA LEU A 27 13.58 -3.66 15.93
C LEU A 27 12.57 -2.51 16.04
N PRO A 28 12.03 -2.23 17.24
CA PRO A 28 11.14 -1.09 17.45
C PRO A 28 11.93 0.21 17.24
N GLY A 29 11.48 1.04 16.30
CA GLY A 29 12.02 2.37 16.03
C GLY A 29 10.91 3.36 15.71
N ASP A 30 11.25 4.62 15.45
CA ASP A 30 10.33 5.72 15.09
C ASP A 30 9.64 5.54 13.71
N SER A 31 9.52 4.29 13.24
CA SER A 31 8.86 3.96 11.98
C SER A 31 7.35 4.06 12.14
N LEU A 32 6.68 4.59 11.12
CA LEU A 32 5.23 4.64 11.07
C LEU A 32 4.67 3.21 11.20
N ASN A 33 3.64 3.06 12.03
CA ASN A 33 2.95 1.79 12.10
C ASN A 33 2.05 1.59 10.86
N HIS A 34 1.61 0.35 10.63
CA HIS A 34 0.75 -0.01 9.50
C HIS A 34 -0.46 0.92 9.33
N GLN A 35 -1.07 1.39 10.42
CA GLN A 35 -2.23 2.27 10.36
C GLN A 35 -1.87 3.65 9.81
N GLU A 36 -0.74 4.21 10.23
CA GLU A 36 -0.27 5.53 9.80
C GLU A 36 0.11 5.52 8.31
N ILE A 37 0.82 4.47 7.86
CA ILE A 37 1.18 4.29 6.45
C ILE A 37 -0.08 4.18 5.58
N THR A 38 -1.07 3.39 6.02
CA THR A 38 -2.32 3.23 5.26
C THR A 38 -3.16 4.50 5.26
N GLU A 39 -3.22 5.23 6.38
CA GLU A 39 -3.94 6.51 6.44
C GLU A 39 -3.27 7.53 5.49
N GLU A 40 -1.94 7.67 5.50
CA GLU A 40 -1.21 8.57 4.60
C GLU A 40 -1.39 8.20 3.12
N ALA A 41 -1.29 6.90 2.78
CA ALA A 41 -1.48 6.41 1.43
C ALA A 41 -2.91 6.69 0.92
N LEU A 42 -3.93 6.47 1.76
CA LEU A 42 -5.32 6.77 1.43
C LEU A 42 -5.56 8.26 1.20
N PHE A 43 -5.01 9.11 2.06
CA PHE A 43 -5.09 10.56 1.90
C PHE A 43 -4.44 11.01 0.59
N SER A 44 -3.22 10.54 0.32
CA SER A 44 -2.46 10.89 -0.89
C SER A 44 -3.16 10.44 -2.16
N ALA A 45 -3.65 9.18 -2.19
CA ALA A 45 -4.39 8.65 -3.33
C ALA A 45 -5.69 9.42 -3.57
N THR A 46 -6.40 9.81 -2.50
CA THR A 46 -7.63 10.61 -2.63
C THR A 46 -7.34 11.98 -3.24
N ILE A 47 -6.30 12.67 -2.77
CA ILE A 47 -5.89 13.99 -3.31
C ILE A 47 -5.57 13.88 -4.80
N LEU A 48 -4.82 12.85 -5.20
CA LEU A 48 -4.46 12.63 -6.61
C LEU A 48 -5.70 12.32 -7.47
N ALA A 49 -6.61 11.49 -6.97
CA ALA A 49 -7.87 11.18 -7.66
C ALA A 49 -8.72 12.46 -7.85
N CYS A 50 -8.88 13.26 -6.80
CA CYS A 50 -9.65 14.50 -6.86
C CYS A 50 -9.02 15.52 -7.81
N ARG A 51 -7.69 15.64 -7.82
CA ARG A 51 -6.97 16.47 -8.80
C ARG A 51 -7.24 16.00 -10.23
N SER A 52 -7.15 14.71 -10.48
CA SER A 52 -7.41 14.13 -11.80
C SER A 52 -8.84 14.39 -12.26
N LEU A 53 -9.82 14.26 -11.37
CA LEU A 53 -11.22 14.57 -11.65
C LEU A 53 -11.42 16.05 -11.97
N ALA A 54 -10.87 16.95 -11.16
CA ALA A 54 -10.96 18.39 -11.41
C ALA A 54 -10.34 18.79 -12.76
N GLN A 55 -9.16 18.25 -13.09
CA GLN A 55 -8.53 18.45 -14.39
C GLN A 55 -9.40 17.96 -15.54
N SER A 56 -10.02 16.78 -15.41
CA SER A 56 -10.92 16.23 -16.43
C SER A 56 -12.21 17.05 -16.60
N ALA A 57 -12.67 17.72 -15.54
CA ALA A 57 -13.83 18.59 -15.54
C ALA A 57 -13.51 20.04 -15.96
N GLY A 58 -12.23 20.37 -16.18
CA GLY A 58 -11.79 21.73 -16.47
C GLY A 58 -11.90 22.69 -15.27
N THR A 59 -12.00 22.16 -14.05
CA THR A 59 -12.08 22.96 -12.82
C THR A 59 -10.72 23.07 -12.13
N GLY A 60 -10.49 24.16 -11.41
CA GLY A 60 -9.26 24.35 -10.63
C GLY A 60 -9.21 23.40 -9.44
N PHE A 61 -8.00 22.90 -9.12
CA PHE A 61 -7.74 22.11 -7.92
C PHE A 61 -6.79 22.87 -6.99
N ASN A 62 -7.24 23.26 -5.80
CA ASN A 62 -6.45 24.03 -4.84
C ASN A 62 -6.31 23.29 -3.50
N PHE A 63 -5.15 22.67 -3.29
CA PHE A 63 -4.76 21.96 -2.07
C PHE A 63 -3.37 22.44 -1.65
N PRO A 64 -3.07 22.70 -0.36
CA PRO A 64 -3.81 22.29 0.86
C PRO A 64 -4.83 23.29 1.41
N VAL A 65 -4.99 24.47 0.79
CA VAL A 65 -5.73 25.62 1.35
C VAL A 65 -7.15 25.29 1.83
N GLN A 66 -7.86 24.39 1.14
CA GLN A 66 -9.27 24.08 1.43
C GLN A 66 -9.47 22.76 2.20
N GLY A 67 -8.41 21.99 2.47
CA GLY A 67 -8.50 20.62 3.00
C GLY A 67 -9.06 19.61 1.99
N VAL A 68 -8.82 18.32 2.21
CA VAL A 68 -9.07 17.26 1.20
C VAL A 68 -10.54 17.19 0.77
N ALA A 69 -11.49 17.21 1.71
CA ALA A 69 -12.92 17.09 1.38
C ALA A 69 -13.42 18.23 0.46
N VAL A 70 -13.01 19.46 0.75
CA VAL A 70 -13.40 20.63 -0.05
C VAL A 70 -12.63 20.65 -1.38
N ALA A 71 -11.34 20.32 -1.37
CA ALA A 71 -10.55 20.21 -2.61
C ALA A 71 -11.11 19.11 -3.55
N CYS A 72 -11.76 18.09 -2.99
CA CYS A 72 -12.47 17.05 -3.72
C CYS A 72 -13.89 17.44 -4.16
N SER A 73 -14.34 18.68 -3.90
CA SER A 73 -15.73 19.12 -4.16
C SER A 73 -16.77 18.18 -3.54
N SER A 74 -16.44 17.59 -2.40
CA SER A 74 -17.32 16.66 -1.70
C SER A 74 -18.44 17.42 -1.00
N THR A 75 -19.68 16.96 -1.16
CA THR A 75 -20.84 17.42 -0.37
C THR A 75 -20.80 16.86 1.05
N GLU A 76 -20.00 15.82 1.29
CA GLU A 76 -19.82 15.21 2.59
C GLU A 76 -18.92 16.06 3.50
N SER A 77 -19.25 16.07 4.79
CA SER A 77 -18.43 16.73 5.80
C SER A 77 -17.03 16.11 5.88
N THR A 78 -16.02 16.92 6.25
CA THR A 78 -14.68 16.41 6.60
C THR A 78 -14.74 15.28 7.64
N LYS A 79 -15.73 15.30 8.54
CA LYS A 79 -15.95 14.23 9.53
C LYS A 79 -16.39 12.92 8.87
N SER A 80 -17.34 12.97 7.94
CA SER A 80 -17.78 11.81 7.15
C SER A 80 -16.61 11.19 6.39
N PHE A 81 -15.81 12.05 5.74
CA PHE A 81 -14.62 11.62 5.00
C PHE A 81 -13.60 10.92 5.90
N ARG A 82 -13.27 11.52 7.06
CA ARG A 82 -12.38 10.88 8.05
C ARG A 82 -12.94 9.56 8.58
N LYS A 83 -14.25 9.45 8.80
CA LYS A 83 -14.88 8.19 9.20
C LYS A 83 -14.73 7.11 8.13
N ALA A 84 -14.91 7.46 6.85
CA ALA A 84 -14.73 6.54 5.74
C ALA A 84 -13.27 6.05 5.63
N MET A 85 -12.27 6.92 5.76
CA MET A 85 -10.86 6.50 5.77
C MET A 85 -10.54 5.61 6.97
N LYS A 86 -10.97 5.99 8.19
CA LYS A 86 -10.79 5.15 9.38
C LYS A 86 -11.42 3.78 9.22
N PHE A 87 -12.57 3.69 8.54
CA PHE A 87 -13.19 2.40 8.25
C PHE A 87 -12.29 1.51 7.38
N VAL A 88 -11.63 2.06 6.36
CA VAL A 88 -10.67 1.32 5.56
C VAL A 88 -9.46 0.89 6.40
N VAL A 89 -8.89 1.79 7.20
CA VAL A 89 -7.75 1.51 8.10
C VAL A 89 -8.09 0.41 9.11
N VAL A 90 -9.27 0.43 9.71
CA VAL A 90 -9.71 -0.61 10.66
C VAL A 90 -9.84 -1.96 9.97
N ASN A 91 -10.38 -2.01 8.75
CA ASN A 91 -10.47 -3.26 8.01
C ASN A 91 -9.11 -3.77 7.51
N ASN A 92 -8.15 -2.88 7.27
CA ASN A 92 -6.75 -3.23 7.04
C ASN A 92 -6.13 -3.92 8.26
N VAL A 93 -6.24 -3.33 9.45
CA VAL A 93 -5.75 -3.94 10.71
C VAL A 93 -6.46 -5.25 11.04
N ARG A 94 -7.74 -5.37 10.68
CA ARG A 94 -8.53 -6.59 10.92
C ARG A 94 -7.97 -7.80 10.17
N VAL A 95 -7.19 -7.61 9.12
CA VAL A 95 -6.53 -8.70 8.39
C VAL A 95 -5.54 -9.44 9.27
N ASP A 96 -4.75 -8.74 10.09
CA ASP A 96 -3.82 -9.36 11.06
C ASP A 96 -4.55 -10.32 12.01
N VAL A 97 -5.76 -9.95 12.44
CA VAL A 97 -6.57 -10.75 13.37
C VAL A 97 -7.26 -11.91 12.65
N SER A 98 -7.71 -11.69 11.41
CA SER A 98 -8.49 -12.68 10.65
C SER A 98 -7.59 -13.71 9.95
N HIS A 99 -6.36 -13.31 9.63
CA HIS A 99 -5.41 -14.06 8.82
C HIS A 99 -4.00 -14.07 9.42
N PRO A 100 -3.81 -14.39 10.72
CA PRO A 100 -2.54 -14.17 11.42
C PRO A 100 -1.34 -14.95 10.87
N PHE A 101 -1.57 -16.07 10.16
CA PHE A 101 -0.53 -16.94 9.62
C PHE A 101 -0.74 -17.25 8.13
N ASN A 102 -1.45 -16.37 7.41
CA ASN A 102 -1.67 -16.56 5.98
C ASN A 102 -0.69 -15.71 5.19
N GLY A 103 0.38 -16.34 4.70
CA GLY A 103 1.42 -15.60 3.99
C GLY A 103 1.01 -14.91 2.70
N SER A 104 -0.14 -15.28 2.12
CA SER A 104 -0.70 -14.52 1.00
C SER A 104 -1.16 -13.12 1.42
N PHE A 105 -1.61 -12.93 2.66
CA PHE A 105 -1.99 -11.62 3.19
C PHE A 105 -0.79 -10.80 3.69
N HIS A 106 0.30 -11.47 4.07
CA HIS A 106 1.49 -10.86 4.67
C HIS A 106 2.68 -10.74 3.70
N PHE A 107 2.54 -11.22 2.46
CA PHE A 107 3.62 -11.27 1.47
C PHE A 107 4.89 -11.99 2.01
N ASP A 108 4.70 -13.03 2.81
CA ASP A 108 5.77 -13.90 3.33
C ASP A 108 5.66 -15.33 2.77
N ASP A 109 6.53 -16.24 3.23
CA ASP A 109 6.55 -17.66 2.85
C ASP A 109 6.58 -17.91 1.32
N GLU A 110 7.13 -16.96 0.55
CA GLU A 110 7.16 -16.97 -0.91
C GLU A 110 5.75 -17.02 -1.57
N LEU A 111 4.69 -16.73 -0.81
CA LEU A 111 3.29 -16.74 -1.27
C LEU A 111 2.89 -15.47 -2.04
N PHE A 112 3.85 -14.83 -2.71
CA PHE A 112 3.66 -13.60 -3.49
C PHE A 112 2.59 -13.72 -4.58
N LEU A 113 2.47 -14.89 -5.19
CA LEU A 113 1.42 -15.15 -6.18
C LEU A 113 0.03 -15.08 -5.55
N GLY A 114 -0.12 -15.61 -4.34
CA GLY A 114 -1.35 -15.53 -3.55
C GLY A 114 -1.68 -14.09 -3.21
N GLY A 115 -0.71 -13.32 -2.71
CA GLY A 115 -0.88 -11.88 -2.43
C GLY A 115 -1.31 -11.07 -3.66
N ARG A 116 -0.66 -11.29 -4.81
CA ARG A 116 -1.08 -10.66 -6.08
C ARG A 116 -2.50 -11.04 -6.48
N MET A 117 -2.91 -12.28 -6.26
CA MET A 117 -4.27 -12.74 -6.56
C MET A 117 -5.30 -12.07 -5.65
N ILE A 118 -5.03 -11.95 -4.36
CA ILE A 118 -5.90 -11.24 -3.40
C ILE A 118 -6.11 -9.79 -3.87
N ILE A 119 -5.02 -9.09 -4.20
CA ILE A 119 -5.09 -7.70 -4.68
C ILE A 119 -5.91 -7.60 -5.97
N ALA A 120 -5.65 -8.46 -6.95
CA ALA A 120 -6.31 -8.39 -8.26
C ALA A 120 -7.82 -8.71 -8.18
N THR A 121 -8.18 -9.75 -7.43
CA THR A 121 -9.58 -10.16 -7.25
C THR A 121 -10.33 -9.16 -6.39
N GLY A 122 -9.75 -8.71 -5.28
CA GLY A 122 -10.37 -7.71 -4.43
C GLY A 122 -10.51 -6.35 -5.12
N LEU A 123 -9.54 -5.90 -5.94
CA LEU A 123 -9.72 -4.68 -6.75
C LEU A 123 -10.89 -4.79 -7.73
N SER A 124 -11.09 -5.97 -8.32
CA SER A 124 -12.23 -6.23 -9.20
C SER A 124 -13.55 -6.16 -8.42
N ALA A 125 -13.56 -6.67 -7.18
CA ALA A 125 -14.71 -6.62 -6.28
C ALA A 125 -15.00 -5.18 -5.80
N VAL A 126 -13.99 -4.38 -5.43
CA VAL A 126 -14.15 -2.95 -5.10
C VAL A 126 -14.83 -2.21 -6.26
N LYS A 127 -14.35 -2.43 -7.49
CA LYS A 127 -14.95 -1.83 -8.69
C LYS A 127 -16.40 -2.27 -8.89
N ALA A 128 -16.73 -3.54 -8.60
CA ALA A 128 -18.09 -4.04 -8.69
C ALA A 128 -19.00 -3.42 -7.62
N SER A 129 -18.55 -3.35 -6.37
CA SER A 129 -19.26 -2.71 -5.26
C SER A 129 -19.55 -1.23 -5.55
N ASN A 130 -18.57 -0.50 -6.12
CA ASN A 130 -18.77 0.89 -6.53
C ASN A 130 -19.84 1.03 -7.62
N ARG A 131 -19.86 0.15 -8.63
CA ARG A 131 -20.90 0.16 -9.67
C ARG A 131 -22.29 -0.13 -9.13
N GLN A 132 -22.38 -0.92 -8.06
CA GLN A 132 -23.65 -1.26 -7.40
C GLN A 132 -24.06 -0.23 -6.34
N GLY A 133 -23.26 0.81 -6.08
CA GLY A 133 -23.50 1.77 -5.01
C GLY A 133 -23.26 1.21 -3.60
N ASN A 134 -22.69 0.01 -3.47
CA ASN A 134 -22.35 -0.60 -2.19
C ASN A 134 -20.98 -0.11 -1.70
N PHE A 135 -20.89 1.18 -1.36
CA PHE A 135 -19.63 1.81 -0.99
C PHE A 135 -19.05 1.31 0.34
N GLU A 136 -19.89 0.76 1.22
CA GLU A 136 -19.43 0.18 2.49
C GLU A 136 -18.67 -1.13 2.25
N ALA A 137 -19.26 -2.07 1.51
CA ALA A 137 -18.56 -3.29 1.10
C ALA A 137 -17.30 -2.97 0.26
N GLY A 138 -17.39 -1.95 -0.60
CA GLY A 138 -16.22 -1.47 -1.35
C GLY A 138 -15.07 -1.01 -0.44
N ARG A 139 -15.37 -0.30 0.66
CA ARG A 139 -14.34 0.14 1.62
C ARG A 139 -13.80 -0.99 2.48
N GLU A 140 -14.63 -1.97 2.84
CA GLU A 140 -14.18 -3.15 3.60
C GLU A 140 -13.15 -3.93 2.78
N ILE A 141 -13.49 -4.29 1.54
CA ILE A 141 -12.58 -5.00 0.63
C ILE A 141 -11.33 -4.17 0.34
N LEU A 142 -11.48 -2.84 0.21
CA LEU A 142 -10.32 -1.95 0.03
C LEU A 142 -9.35 -2.03 1.21
N GLY A 143 -9.85 -2.08 2.45
CA GLY A 143 -9.00 -2.23 3.63
C GLY A 143 -8.22 -3.54 3.60
N GLU A 144 -8.92 -4.62 3.25
CA GLU A 144 -8.35 -5.97 3.14
C GLU A 144 -7.22 -6.05 2.10
N ILE A 145 -7.43 -5.54 0.89
CA ILE A 145 -6.41 -5.61 -0.17
C ILE A 145 -5.26 -4.62 0.00
N LEU A 146 -5.42 -3.59 0.83
CA LEU A 146 -4.33 -2.67 1.16
C LEU A 146 -3.33 -3.29 2.14
N HIS A 147 -3.74 -4.31 2.91
CA HIS A 147 -2.86 -4.94 3.89
C HIS A 147 -1.66 -5.64 3.26
N PRO A 148 -1.85 -6.49 2.22
CA PRO A 148 -0.74 -7.07 1.48
C PRO A 148 0.12 -6.02 0.72
N LEU A 149 -0.41 -4.82 0.47
CA LEU A 149 0.27 -3.76 -0.28
C LEU A 149 1.15 -2.85 0.60
N GLN A 150 1.15 -3.03 1.92
CA GLN A 150 1.94 -2.22 2.85
C GLN A 150 3.44 -2.58 2.77
N VAL A 151 4.06 -2.21 1.66
CA VAL A 151 5.51 -2.08 1.53
C VAL A 151 5.82 -0.58 1.67
N GLN A 152 6.75 -0.23 2.55
CA GLN A 152 7.09 1.16 2.88
C GLN A 152 7.26 2.04 1.64
N PRO A 153 6.82 3.32 1.68
CA PRO A 153 7.01 4.22 0.54
C PRO A 153 8.51 4.39 0.23
N PRO A 154 8.92 4.44 -1.05
CA PRO A 154 10.30 4.69 -1.41
C PRO A 154 10.71 6.10 -0.95
N PRO A 155 11.97 6.30 -0.50
CA PRO A 155 12.49 7.62 -0.12
C PRO A 155 12.30 8.64 -1.27
N PRO A 156 12.14 9.95 -0.96
CA PRO A 156 12.71 10.63 0.20
C PRO A 156 11.66 11.29 1.13
N TYR A 157 11.72 10.96 2.42
CA TYR A 157 11.15 11.79 3.48
C TYR A 157 12.30 12.49 4.24
N PRO A 158 12.08 13.72 4.74
CA PRO A 158 13.15 14.66 5.08
C PRO A 158 14.07 14.19 6.21
N ALA A 159 15.31 14.70 6.15
CA ALA A 159 16.44 14.39 7.02
C ALA A 159 16.09 14.51 8.52
N GLY A 160 16.17 13.36 9.21
CA GLY A 160 15.97 13.30 10.66
C GLY A 160 16.07 11.88 11.24
N SER A 161 15.85 10.83 10.44
CA SER A 161 15.94 9.45 10.90
C SER A 161 17.36 8.90 10.69
N ILE A 162 18.11 8.87 11.79
CA ILE A 162 19.41 8.20 11.92
C ILE A 162 19.18 6.69 11.75
N TRP A 163 19.88 6.07 10.80
CA TRP A 163 20.07 4.62 10.76
C TRP A 163 21.55 4.32 10.97
N VAL A 164 21.88 3.63 12.07
CA VAL A 164 23.21 3.05 12.30
C VAL A 164 23.13 1.57 11.91
N ASN A 165 24.03 1.18 10.99
CA ASN A 165 24.45 -0.15 10.54
C ASN A 165 23.58 -1.37 10.89
#